data_AF-A0A2K8QSF2-F1
#
_entry.id   AF-A0A2K8QSF2-F1
#
_cell.length_a   1.000
_cell.length_b   1.000
_cell.length_c   1.000
_cell.angle_alpha   90.00
_cell.angle_beta   90.00
_cell.angle_gamma   90.00
#
_symmetry.space_group_name_H-M   'P 1'
#
loop_
_entity.id
_entity.type
_entity.pdbx_description
1 polymer ?
#
loop_
_entity_poly.entity_id
_entity_poly.type
_entity_poly.pdbx_seq_one_letter_code
_entity_poly.pdbx_strand_id
1 'polypeptide(L)'
;MGLTQRVFNQNSLCTGIFLYFHDEFVRGPRPRFIPTLLLFKHGKLASRQMGALTLSELKQWLQSEGIALENLPAASLRTDAPWPAFYGDPPLHAFLAQRLRQHAASGAVVRASTPYWADERGTISATLAHHESMTVFERVTGLPTAFAVILESAPFLTPEQAEALFEVLTPDKDIWAVPLQWVRFLLSDACQPWSDWLRAPQLDALRKQWLALTDRYLSGQAVSERDWEPFRQYTSAWKAEQDATQELENALVDILAALSPAPVAASETWQTLRDPINVILWQIAQIDAGWTPAERAMPAKRDLWFKAQEDLMSDQAPTNEKFNAWQTKWQEENADFAAKEEAFYQTVDARLAVLEQPLQAHLLTLLRQSPRFLPPEDLD
;
A
#
# COMPACT_ATOMS: atom_id res chain seq x y z
N MET A 1 13.97 28.43 -7.07
CA MET A 1 13.62 27.06 -6.64
C MET A 1 12.83 26.42 -7.79
N GLY A 2 13.46 25.54 -8.56
CA GLY A 2 12.85 24.91 -9.73
C GLY A 2 12.23 23.56 -9.40
N LEU A 3 11.00 23.32 -9.88
CA LEU A 3 10.37 22.00 -9.92
C LEU A 3 10.97 21.19 -11.07
N THR A 4 11.63 20.08 -10.74
CA THR A 4 12.15 19.12 -11.73
C THR A 4 11.20 17.94 -11.80
N GLN A 5 10.49 17.77 -12.91
CA GLN A 5 9.69 16.58 -13.18
C GLN A 5 10.44 15.74 -14.22
N ARG A 6 10.95 14.57 -13.83
CA ARG A 6 11.62 13.63 -14.74
C ARG A 6 10.59 12.64 -15.27
N VAL A 7 10.40 12.60 -16.58
CA VAL A 7 9.66 11.53 -17.26
C VAL A 7 10.70 10.66 -17.98
N PHE A 8 10.80 9.39 -17.58
CA PHE A 8 11.64 8.40 -18.26
C PHE A 8 10.78 7.54 -19.19
N ASN A 9 11.20 7.39 -20.45
CA ASN A 9 10.65 6.38 -21.37
C ASN A 9 11.76 5.35 -21.63
N GLN A 10 11.48 4.06 -21.42
CA GLN A 10 12.46 2.97 -21.40
C GLN A 10 12.92 2.47 -22.78
N ASN A 11 12.43 3.02 -23.90
CA ASN A 11 12.80 2.54 -25.25
C ASN A 11 13.55 3.54 -26.15
N SER A 12 14.18 4.57 -25.59
CA SER A 12 15.16 5.37 -26.34
C SER A 12 16.19 6.01 -25.42
N LEU A 13 17.45 5.90 -25.82
CA LEU A 13 18.60 6.55 -25.19
C LEU A 13 18.29 8.02 -24.84
N CYS A 14 18.14 8.30 -23.55
CA CYS A 14 18.15 9.61 -22.90
C CYS A 14 17.44 10.76 -23.65
N THR A 15 16.12 10.80 -23.59
CA THR A 15 15.33 12.04 -23.79
C THR A 15 14.88 12.55 -22.42
N GLY A 16 15.26 13.78 -22.08
CA GLY A 16 14.91 14.41 -20.80
C GLY A 16 14.30 15.79 -21.05
N ILE A 17 13.15 16.06 -20.44
CA ILE A 17 12.53 17.39 -20.43
C ILE A 17 12.98 18.08 -19.15
N PHE A 18 13.60 19.25 -19.27
CA PHE A 18 14.01 20.06 -18.12
C PHE A 18 13.28 21.40 -18.16
N LEU A 19 12.52 21.67 -17.09
CA LEU A 19 11.88 22.97 -16.88
C LEU A 19 12.92 23.91 -16.25
N TYR A 20 13.45 24.86 -17.03
CA TYR A 20 14.36 25.89 -16.54
C TYR A 20 13.67 27.26 -16.55
N PHE A 21 13.67 27.93 -15.40
CA PHE A 21 13.31 29.34 -15.31
C PHE A 21 14.60 30.15 -15.45
N HIS A 22 14.80 30.80 -16.59
CA HIS A 22 16.00 31.62 -16.83
C HIS A 22 15.75 33.07 -16.37
N ASP A 23 16.71 33.63 -15.63
CA ASP A 23 16.77 35.05 -15.26
C ASP A 23 17.77 35.72 -16.21
N GLU A 24 17.33 36.61 -17.10
CA GLU A 24 18.24 37.50 -17.83
C GLU A 24 18.27 38.85 -17.11
N PHE A 25 19.43 39.15 -16.51
CA PHE A 25 19.76 40.42 -15.87
C PHE A 25 19.78 41.56 -16.91
N VAL A 26 18.64 42.20 -17.14
CA VAL A 26 18.58 43.47 -17.87
C VAL A 26 18.25 44.57 -16.88
N ARG A 27 19.17 45.52 -16.69
CA ARG A 27 18.99 46.73 -15.87
C ARG A 27 17.86 47.59 -16.46
N GLY A 28 16.65 47.45 -15.91
CA GLY A 28 15.43 48.18 -16.29
C GLY A 28 14.22 47.69 -15.46
N PRO A 29 13.12 48.45 -15.37
CA PRO A 29 12.16 48.28 -14.29
C PRO A 29 11.32 47.00 -14.46
N ARG A 30 11.46 46.10 -13.47
CA ARG A 30 10.78 44.82 -13.23
C ARG A 30 11.08 43.72 -14.28
N PRO A 31 11.81 42.64 -13.91
CA PRO A 31 11.99 41.50 -14.79
C PRO A 31 10.62 40.86 -15.06
N ARG A 32 10.25 40.75 -16.34
CA ARG A 32 9.11 39.94 -16.77
C ARG A 32 9.61 38.50 -16.86
N PHE A 33 9.17 37.65 -15.95
CA PHE A 33 9.43 36.21 -16.04
C PHE A 33 8.71 35.65 -17.27
N ILE A 34 9.47 35.27 -18.29
CA ILE A 34 8.95 34.52 -19.44
C ILE A 34 9.32 33.04 -19.20
N PRO A 35 8.35 32.17 -18.88
CA PRO A 35 8.64 30.75 -18.68
C PRO A 35 9.22 30.18 -19.97
N THR A 36 10.27 29.38 -19.86
CA THR A 36 10.94 28.77 -21.01
C THR A 36 11.03 27.26 -20.82
N LEU A 37 10.53 26.52 -21.81
CA LEU A 37 10.59 25.07 -21.87
C LEU A 37 11.80 24.67 -22.71
N LEU A 38 12.63 23.77 -22.20
CA LEU A 38 13.79 23.25 -22.91
C LEU A 38 13.65 21.74 -23.10
N LEU A 39 13.75 21.29 -24.34
CA LEU A 39 13.74 19.88 -24.69
C LEU A 39 15.16 19.42 -25.03
N PHE A 40 15.65 18.37 -24.36
CA PHE A 40 16.94 17.78 -24.64
C PHE A 40 16.78 16.37 -25.23
N LYS A 41 17.53 16.08 -26.30
CA LYS A 41 17.65 14.75 -26.91
C LYS A 41 19.12 14.36 -26.95
N HIS A 42 19.46 13.18 -26.45
CA HIS A 42 20.85 12.67 -26.44
C HIS A 42 21.86 13.67 -25.82
N GLY A 43 21.46 14.31 -24.71
CA GLY A 43 22.30 15.27 -23.99
C GLY A 43 22.51 16.62 -24.69
N LYS A 44 21.84 16.89 -25.82
CA LYS A 44 21.88 18.16 -26.53
C LYS A 44 20.51 18.84 -26.50
N LEU A 45 20.51 20.17 -26.40
CA LEU A 45 19.28 20.95 -26.52
C LEU A 45 18.74 20.75 -27.93
N ALA A 46 17.55 20.14 -28.04
CA ALA A 46 16.87 19.87 -29.29
C ALA A 46 15.92 21.02 -29.67
N SER A 47 15.17 21.54 -28.69
CA SER A 47 14.17 22.59 -28.95
C SER A 47 13.93 23.44 -27.71
N ARG A 48 13.43 24.65 -27.92
CA ARG A 48 13.06 25.58 -26.85
C ARG A 48 11.73 26.27 -27.18
N GLN A 49 10.87 26.44 -26.18
CA GLN A 49 9.67 27.24 -26.29
C GLN A 49 9.66 28.32 -25.21
N MET A 50 9.35 29.56 -25.60
CA MET A 50 9.23 30.69 -24.68
C MET A 50 7.76 31.10 -24.53
N GLY A 51 7.36 31.45 -23.32
CA GLY A 51 5.98 31.84 -22.99
C GLY A 51 5.18 30.71 -22.36
N ALA A 52 4.04 31.06 -21.78
CA ALA A 52 3.10 30.08 -21.24
C ALA A 52 2.44 29.32 -22.39
N LEU A 53 2.47 27.99 -22.32
CA LEU A 53 1.72 27.13 -23.24
C LEU A 53 0.50 26.57 -22.51
N THR A 54 -0.62 26.51 -23.20
CA THR A 54 -1.73 25.61 -22.82
C THR A 54 -1.29 24.16 -22.97
N LEU A 55 -1.99 23.24 -22.31
CA LEU A 55 -1.70 21.81 -22.42
C LEU A 55 -1.75 21.32 -23.87
N SER A 56 -2.70 21.82 -24.67
CA SER A 56 -2.82 21.47 -26.10
C SER A 56 -1.61 21.94 -26.91
N GLU A 57 -1.14 23.17 -26.67
CA GLU A 57 0.04 23.72 -27.36
C GLU A 57 1.33 22.99 -26.92
N LEU A 58 1.44 22.61 -25.64
CA LEU A 58 2.54 21.80 -25.14
C LEU A 58 2.57 20.43 -25.81
N LYS A 59 1.41 19.76 -25.91
CA LYS A 59 1.30 18.46 -26.58
C LYS A 59 1.68 18.56 -28.06
N GLN A 60 1.16 19.57 -28.75
CA GLN A 60 1.46 19.81 -30.15
C GLN A 60 2.96 20.11 -30.38
N TRP A 61 3.57 20.91 -29.50
CA TRP A 61 5.00 21.18 -29.54
C TRP A 61 5.82 19.91 -29.35
N LEU A 62 5.53 19.08 -28.34
CA LEU A 62 6.22 17.81 -28.11
C LEU A 62 6.05 16.84 -29.30
N GLN A 63 4.85 16.76 -29.87
CA GLN A 63 4.58 15.95 -31.07
C GLN A 63 5.36 16.44 -32.29
N SER A 64 5.46 17.76 -32.49
CA SER A 64 6.26 18.35 -33.57
C SER A 64 7.76 18.02 -33.43
N GLU A 65 8.20 17.79 -32.20
CA GLU A 65 9.54 17.32 -31.87
C GLU A 65 9.67 15.80 -31.99
N GLY A 66 8.72 15.08 -32.58
CA GLY A 66 8.78 13.62 -32.73
C GLY A 66 8.73 12.87 -31.41
N ILE A 67 8.30 13.53 -30.31
CA ILE A 67 7.94 12.83 -29.08
C ILE A 67 6.54 12.32 -29.30
N ALA A 68 6.43 11.01 -29.53
CA ALA A 68 5.17 10.31 -29.42
C ALA A 68 4.72 10.42 -27.96
N LEU A 69 3.93 11.45 -27.68
CA LEU A 69 2.98 11.40 -26.60
C LEU A 69 1.97 10.36 -27.07
N GLU A 70 2.25 9.10 -26.75
CA GLU A 70 1.16 8.16 -26.58
C GLU A 70 0.19 8.94 -25.69
N ASN A 71 -0.99 9.24 -26.22
CA ASN A 71 -2.14 9.31 -25.34
C ASN A 71 -2.11 7.92 -24.70
N LEU A 72 -1.39 7.76 -23.58
CA LEU A 72 -1.86 6.89 -22.55
C LEU A 72 -3.32 7.31 -22.50
N PRO A 73 -4.26 6.43 -22.90
CA PRO A 73 -5.60 6.63 -22.43
C PRO A 73 -5.40 6.93 -20.95
N ALA A 74 -6.08 7.94 -20.40
CA ALA A 74 -6.38 7.81 -18.98
C ALA A 74 -6.98 6.41 -18.94
N ALA A 75 -6.20 5.42 -18.49
CA ALA A 75 -6.63 4.05 -18.58
C ALA A 75 -7.88 4.13 -17.75
N SER A 76 -9.03 4.05 -18.42
CA SER A 76 -10.26 3.72 -17.76
C SER A 76 -9.88 2.36 -17.20
N LEU A 77 -9.41 2.40 -15.95
CA LEU A 77 -9.34 1.25 -15.10
C LEU A 77 -10.75 0.70 -15.27
N ARG A 78 -10.85 -0.40 -16.02
CA ARG A 78 -12.08 -1.18 -16.06
C ARG A 78 -12.19 -1.85 -14.70
N THR A 79 -12.37 -1.03 -13.68
CA THR A 79 -12.98 -1.43 -12.44
C THR A 79 -14.44 -1.56 -12.80
N ASP A 80 -14.98 -2.77 -12.66
CA ASP A 80 -16.42 -2.99 -12.60
C ASP A 80 -16.94 -2.37 -11.29
N ALA A 81 -16.69 -1.07 -11.11
CA ALA A 81 -17.02 -0.30 -9.93
C ALA A 81 -18.54 -0.17 -9.88
N PRO A 82 -19.20 -0.78 -8.88
CA PRO A 82 -20.66 -0.73 -8.81
C PRO A 82 -21.21 0.64 -8.37
N TRP A 83 -20.40 1.48 -7.71
CA TRP A 83 -20.78 2.84 -7.30
C TRP A 83 -19.55 3.74 -7.03
N PRO A 84 -19.69 5.08 -7.07
CA PRO A 84 -18.65 6.02 -6.65
C PRO A 84 -18.42 6.03 -5.14
N ALA A 85 -17.28 6.54 -4.65
CA ALA A 85 -17.02 6.67 -3.22
C ALA A 85 -18.18 7.35 -2.46
N PHE A 86 -18.53 6.84 -1.27
CA PHE A 86 -19.70 7.29 -0.49
C PHE A 86 -21.03 7.24 -1.25
N TYR A 87 -21.17 6.33 -2.22
CA TYR A 87 -22.32 6.29 -3.13
C TYR A 87 -22.54 7.61 -3.91
N GLY A 88 -21.54 8.49 -3.96
CA GLY A 88 -21.67 9.81 -4.57
C GLY A 88 -22.41 10.82 -3.70
N ASP A 89 -22.56 10.58 -2.39
CA ASP A 89 -23.31 11.40 -1.44
C ASP A 89 -22.39 12.35 -0.64
N PRO A 90 -22.39 13.68 -0.93
CA PRO A 90 -21.59 14.65 -0.18
C PRO A 90 -22.00 14.83 1.29
N PRO A 91 -23.30 14.85 1.67
CA PRO A 91 -23.70 14.75 3.07
C PRO A 91 -23.10 13.55 3.82
N LEU A 92 -23.08 12.36 3.22
CA LEU A 92 -22.46 11.17 3.84
C LEU A 92 -20.96 11.36 4.05
N HIS A 93 -20.26 11.87 3.03
CA HIS A 93 -18.83 12.23 3.14
C HIS A 93 -18.57 13.20 4.30
N ALA A 94 -19.33 14.30 4.37
CA ALA A 94 -19.17 15.32 5.41
C ALA A 94 -19.44 14.75 6.81
N PHE A 95 -20.46 13.90 6.94
CA PHE A 95 -20.79 13.22 8.19
C PHE A 95 -19.65 12.31 8.67
N LEU A 96 -19.12 11.47 7.78
CA LEU A 96 -18.04 10.53 8.11
C LEU A 96 -16.72 11.27 8.39
N ALA A 97 -16.42 12.33 7.64
CA ALA A 97 -15.27 13.20 7.87
C ALA A 97 -15.33 13.83 9.26
N GLN A 98 -16.50 14.40 9.62
CA GLN A 98 -16.71 14.98 10.95
C GLN A 98 -16.59 13.93 12.05
N ARG A 99 -17.22 12.77 11.87
CA ARG A 99 -17.18 11.65 12.82
C ARG A 99 -15.74 11.21 13.10
N LEU A 100 -14.96 10.91 12.06
CA LEU A 100 -13.58 10.47 12.22
C LEU A 100 -12.74 11.54 12.90
N ARG A 101 -12.87 12.81 12.49
CA ARG A 101 -12.13 13.93 13.08
C ARG A 101 -12.43 14.11 14.56
N GLN A 102 -13.70 13.97 14.98
CA GLN A 102 -14.10 14.07 16.39
C GLN A 102 -13.49 12.96 17.23
N HIS A 103 -13.56 11.71 16.76
CA HIS A 103 -12.97 10.56 17.46
C HIS A 103 -11.44 10.59 17.46
N ALA A 104 -10.81 11.06 16.38
CA ALA A 104 -9.37 11.27 16.35
C ALA A 104 -8.93 12.35 17.35
N ALA A 105 -9.71 13.44 17.48
CA ALA A 105 -9.42 14.53 18.42
C ALA A 105 -9.55 14.11 19.89
N SER A 106 -10.39 13.11 20.19
CA SER A 106 -10.51 12.52 21.53
C SER A 106 -9.51 11.38 21.79
N GLY A 107 -8.68 11.01 20.82
CA GLY A 107 -7.80 9.84 20.92
C GLY A 107 -8.58 8.51 21.03
N ALA A 108 -9.77 8.46 20.44
CA ALA A 108 -10.64 7.29 20.39
C ALA A 108 -10.34 6.36 19.22
N VAL A 109 -9.69 6.87 18.16
CA VAL A 109 -9.20 6.05 17.05
C VAL A 109 -7.85 5.45 17.44
N VAL A 110 -7.76 4.12 17.45
CA VAL A 110 -6.54 3.42 17.85
C VAL A 110 -6.16 2.34 16.84
N ARG A 111 -4.91 1.90 16.94
CA ARG A 111 -4.43 0.71 16.23
C ARG A 111 -4.88 -0.54 16.98
N ALA A 112 -5.37 -1.52 16.23
CA ALA A 112 -5.43 -2.90 16.67
C ALA A 112 -5.19 -3.83 15.48
N SER A 113 -4.86 -5.08 15.76
CA SER A 113 -4.78 -6.10 14.72
C SER A 113 -6.13 -6.31 14.08
N THR A 114 -7.21 -6.32 14.87
CA THR A 114 -8.59 -6.56 14.43
C THR A 114 -9.48 -5.33 14.54
N PRO A 115 -10.37 -5.06 13.55
CA PRO A 115 -11.40 -4.05 13.70
C PRO A 115 -12.22 -4.31 14.95
N TYR A 116 -12.43 -3.28 15.76
CA TYR A 116 -13.26 -3.36 16.95
C TYR A 116 -13.91 -2.01 17.24
N TRP A 117 -15.07 -2.03 17.89
CA TRP A 117 -15.76 -0.83 18.37
C TRP A 117 -16.33 -1.11 19.76
N ALA A 118 -15.75 -0.47 20.79
CA ALA A 118 -16.17 -0.63 22.18
C ALA A 118 -15.89 0.65 22.97
N ASP A 119 -16.79 1.01 23.88
CA ASP A 119 -16.65 2.16 24.78
C ASP A 119 -16.30 3.49 24.05
N GLU A 120 -16.96 3.75 22.92
CA GLU A 120 -16.71 4.91 22.04
C GLU A 120 -15.28 5.00 21.50
N ARG A 121 -14.56 3.87 21.45
CA ARG A 121 -13.22 3.74 20.89
C ARG A 121 -13.16 2.58 19.92
N GLY A 122 -12.26 2.66 18.96
CA GLY A 122 -12.11 1.57 18.00
C GLY A 122 -11.05 1.85 16.97
N THR A 123 -10.94 0.92 16.03
CA THR A 123 -10.07 1.11 14.88
C THR A 123 -10.67 2.08 13.88
N ILE A 124 -9.89 2.50 12.88
CA ILE A 124 -10.32 3.52 11.92
C ILE A 124 -11.55 3.11 11.10
N SER A 125 -11.58 1.88 10.57
CA SER A 125 -12.76 1.42 9.80
C SER A 125 -13.97 1.27 10.72
N ALA A 126 -13.76 0.74 11.92
CA ALA A 126 -14.80 0.56 12.91
C ALA A 126 -15.34 1.90 13.43
N THR A 127 -14.49 2.93 13.54
CA THR A 127 -14.89 4.30 13.89
C THR A 127 -15.74 4.92 12.79
N LEU A 128 -15.37 4.73 11.52
CA LEU A 128 -16.17 5.23 10.40
C LEU A 128 -17.55 4.56 10.36
N ALA A 129 -17.63 3.26 10.63
CA ALA A 129 -18.87 2.50 10.58
C ALA A 129 -19.70 2.53 11.89
N HIS A 130 -19.07 2.85 13.02
CA HIS A 130 -19.56 2.53 14.38
C HIS A 130 -19.88 1.03 14.55
N HIS A 131 -19.07 0.16 13.95
CA HIS A 131 -19.22 -1.29 14.00
C HIS A 131 -17.92 -1.99 13.56
N GLU A 132 -17.57 -3.10 14.17
CA GLU A 132 -16.38 -3.91 13.83
C GLU A 132 -16.46 -4.70 12.50
N SER A 133 -17.62 -4.77 11.86
CA SER A 133 -17.83 -5.63 10.69
C SER A 133 -17.45 -4.89 9.42
N MET A 134 -16.55 -5.46 8.62
CA MET A 134 -16.15 -4.87 7.33
C MET A 134 -17.32 -4.81 6.32
N THR A 135 -18.25 -5.76 6.38
CA THR A 135 -19.48 -5.71 5.57
C THR A 135 -20.39 -4.55 5.98
N VAL A 136 -20.46 -4.24 7.28
CA VAL A 136 -21.18 -3.06 7.78
C VAL A 136 -20.46 -1.78 7.37
N PHE A 137 -19.13 -1.76 7.46
CA PHE A 137 -18.32 -0.64 6.96
C PHE A 137 -18.64 -0.32 5.50
N GLU A 138 -18.64 -1.30 4.61
CA GLU A 138 -18.93 -1.07 3.19
C GLU A 138 -20.32 -0.46 2.98
N ARG A 139 -21.33 -1.02 3.66
CA ARG A 139 -22.73 -0.55 3.57
C ARG A 139 -22.95 0.84 4.13
N VAL A 140 -22.28 1.19 5.23
CA VAL A 140 -22.44 2.47 5.92
C VAL A 140 -21.64 3.57 5.23
N THR A 141 -20.45 3.24 4.74
CA THR A 141 -19.53 4.24 4.19
C THR A 141 -19.59 4.38 2.69
N GLY A 142 -20.10 3.38 1.96
CA GLY A 142 -20.01 3.32 0.51
C GLY A 142 -18.58 3.15 -0.03
N LEU A 143 -17.62 2.75 0.83
CA LEU A 143 -16.25 2.42 0.46
C LEU A 143 -16.08 0.90 0.42
N PRO A 144 -15.33 0.32 -0.53
CA PRO A 144 -15.23 -1.14 -0.65
C PRO A 144 -14.52 -1.76 0.55
N THR A 145 -14.87 -3.01 0.89
CA THR A 145 -14.27 -3.80 1.99
C THR A 145 -12.73 -3.78 1.97
N ALA A 146 -12.10 -3.89 0.80
CA ALA A 146 -10.66 -3.80 0.64
C ALA A 146 -10.06 -2.49 1.16
N PHE A 147 -10.80 -1.39 1.07
CA PHE A 147 -10.36 -0.09 1.58
C PHE A 147 -10.27 -0.08 3.10
N ALA A 148 -11.19 -0.77 3.80
CA ALA A 148 -11.09 -0.96 5.24
C ALA A 148 -9.78 -1.65 5.63
N VAL A 149 -9.41 -2.72 4.92
CA VAL A 149 -8.17 -3.49 5.18
C VAL A 149 -6.92 -2.61 5.08
N ILE A 150 -6.87 -1.71 4.09
CA ILE A 150 -5.75 -0.75 3.96
C ILE A 150 -5.76 0.25 5.12
N LEU A 151 -6.92 0.80 5.47
CA LEU A 151 -7.03 1.76 6.56
C LEU A 151 -6.59 1.13 7.89
N GLU A 152 -6.93 -0.13 8.13
CA GLU A 152 -6.45 -0.86 9.31
C GLU A 152 -4.92 -1.06 9.31
N SER A 153 -4.34 -1.29 8.13
CA SER A 153 -2.90 -1.54 7.99
C SER A 153 -2.06 -0.24 8.07
N ALA A 154 -2.63 0.89 7.66
CA ALA A 154 -1.99 2.21 7.67
C ALA A 154 -2.96 3.29 8.19
N PRO A 155 -3.27 3.30 9.50
CA PRO A 155 -4.40 4.05 10.04
C PRO A 155 -4.13 5.55 10.20
N PHE A 156 -5.14 6.36 9.89
CA PHE A 156 -5.16 7.82 10.12
C PHE A 156 -5.70 8.10 11.53
N LEU A 157 -4.79 8.27 12.50
CA LEU A 157 -5.11 8.27 13.93
C LEU A 157 -5.33 9.68 14.52
N THR A 158 -4.84 10.72 13.84
CA THR A 158 -4.92 12.12 14.31
C THR A 158 -5.94 12.95 13.52
N PRO A 159 -6.45 14.06 14.07
CA PRO A 159 -7.36 14.96 13.35
C PRO A 159 -6.78 15.43 12.00
N GLU A 160 -5.50 15.77 11.97
CA GLU A 160 -4.81 16.27 10.77
C GLU A 160 -4.70 15.17 9.70
N GLN A 161 -4.42 13.93 10.13
CA GLN A 161 -4.42 12.76 9.24
C GLN A 161 -5.83 12.49 8.70
N ALA A 162 -6.86 12.54 9.54
CA ALA A 162 -8.24 12.36 9.11
C ALA A 162 -8.67 13.43 8.10
N GLU A 163 -8.32 14.69 8.35
CA GLU A 163 -8.60 15.80 7.43
C GLU A 163 -7.90 15.60 6.08
N ALA A 164 -6.61 15.23 6.08
CA ALA A 164 -5.86 14.94 4.86
C ALA A 164 -6.47 13.80 4.03
N LEU A 165 -7.03 12.77 4.68
CA LEU A 165 -7.74 11.68 4.00
C LEU A 165 -9.02 12.17 3.31
N PHE A 166 -9.86 12.90 4.03
CA PHE A 166 -11.16 13.36 3.50
C PHE A 166 -11.06 14.54 2.53
N GLU A 167 -9.93 15.27 2.51
CA GLU A 167 -9.61 16.26 1.48
C GLU A 167 -9.50 15.62 0.09
N VAL A 168 -8.95 14.41 0.02
CA VAL A 168 -8.63 13.73 -1.26
C VAL A 168 -9.64 12.65 -1.64
N LEU A 169 -10.28 12.04 -0.64
CA LEU A 169 -11.31 11.02 -0.82
C LEU A 169 -12.66 11.73 -0.99
N THR A 170 -12.97 12.16 -2.22
CA THR A 170 -14.21 12.89 -2.56
C THR A 170 -15.30 11.95 -3.10
N PRO A 171 -16.59 12.31 -2.97
CA PRO A 171 -17.70 11.45 -3.41
C PRO A 171 -17.74 11.12 -4.90
N ASP A 172 -17.10 11.91 -5.77
CA ASP A 172 -17.13 11.69 -7.22
C ASP A 172 -16.06 10.70 -7.72
N LYS A 173 -15.23 10.13 -6.84
CA LYS A 173 -14.08 9.31 -7.20
C LYS A 173 -14.43 7.83 -7.42
N ASP A 174 -13.77 7.23 -8.42
CA ASP A 174 -13.62 5.78 -8.50
C ASP A 174 -12.36 5.36 -7.72
N ILE A 175 -12.58 4.66 -6.62
CA ILE A 175 -11.52 4.17 -5.72
C ILE A 175 -11.35 2.65 -5.76
N TRP A 176 -12.03 1.94 -6.66
CA TRP A 176 -12.09 0.48 -6.64
C TRP A 176 -10.76 -0.19 -7.01
N ALA A 177 -9.89 0.52 -7.73
CA ALA A 177 -8.54 0.06 -8.06
C ALA A 177 -7.51 0.37 -6.97
N VAL A 178 -7.80 1.34 -6.09
CA VAL A 178 -6.85 1.88 -5.11
C VAL A 178 -6.29 0.78 -4.19
N PRO A 179 -7.08 -0.19 -3.71
CA PRO A 179 -6.55 -1.28 -2.90
C PRO A 179 -5.48 -2.12 -3.56
N LEU A 180 -5.71 -2.53 -4.82
CA LEU A 180 -4.74 -3.32 -5.55
C LEU A 180 -3.48 -2.50 -5.87
N GLN A 181 -3.64 -1.22 -6.22
CA GLN A 181 -2.52 -0.29 -6.43
C GLN A 181 -1.69 -0.11 -5.15
N TRP A 182 -2.34 0.00 -4.00
CA TRP A 182 -1.66 0.14 -2.72
C TRP A 182 -0.87 -1.12 -2.34
N VAL A 183 -1.47 -2.31 -2.46
CA VAL A 183 -0.75 -3.58 -2.21
C VAL A 183 0.41 -3.74 -3.20
N ARG A 184 0.20 -3.40 -4.47
CA ARG A 184 1.27 -3.39 -5.47
C ARG A 184 2.43 -2.48 -5.05
N PHE A 185 2.17 -1.29 -4.51
CA PHE A 185 3.21 -0.41 -4.00
C PHE A 185 3.97 -1.05 -2.82
N LEU A 186 3.26 -1.57 -1.82
CA LEU A 186 3.84 -2.26 -0.67
C LEU A 186 4.81 -3.38 -1.12
N LEU A 187 4.40 -4.16 -2.12
CA LEU A 187 5.19 -5.27 -2.66
C LEU A 187 6.27 -4.84 -3.66
N SER A 188 6.39 -3.55 -3.99
CA SER A 188 7.35 -3.05 -4.98
C SER A 188 8.71 -2.69 -4.40
N ASP A 189 9.74 -2.72 -5.25
CA ASP A 189 11.10 -2.30 -4.88
C ASP A 189 11.22 -0.78 -4.61
N ALA A 190 10.19 -0.01 -4.98
CA ALA A 190 10.10 1.41 -4.65
C ALA A 190 9.69 1.65 -3.18
N CYS A 191 8.99 0.67 -2.57
CA CYS A 191 8.65 0.73 -1.16
C CYS A 191 9.72 0.07 -0.31
N GLN A 192 10.18 -1.13 -0.69
CA GLN A 192 11.09 -1.94 0.12
C GLN A 192 12.08 -2.77 -0.71
N PRO A 193 13.33 -3.00 -0.24
CA PRO A 193 14.32 -3.82 -0.93
C PRO A 193 14.08 -5.32 -0.73
N TRP A 194 12.96 -5.84 -1.24
CA TRP A 194 12.51 -7.23 -1.06
C TRP A 194 13.55 -8.30 -1.37
N SER A 195 14.39 -8.08 -2.40
CA SER A 195 15.45 -9.03 -2.80
C SER A 195 16.48 -9.28 -1.70
N ASP A 196 16.66 -8.33 -0.79
CA ASP A 196 17.65 -8.39 0.28
C ASP A 196 17.10 -9.15 1.50
N TRP A 197 15.78 -9.35 1.56
CA TRP A 197 15.08 -9.86 2.74
C TRP A 197 14.54 -11.27 2.56
N LEU A 198 14.14 -11.62 1.34
CA LEU A 198 13.58 -12.93 1.01
C LEU A 198 14.70 -13.97 0.93
N ARG A 199 14.56 -15.08 1.66
CA ARG A 199 15.52 -16.19 1.59
C ARG A 199 15.37 -17.04 0.33
N ALA A 200 14.19 -17.02 -0.29
CA ALA A 200 13.87 -17.82 -1.47
C ALA A 200 13.91 -16.96 -2.76
N PRO A 201 14.96 -17.07 -3.60
CA PRO A 201 15.07 -16.25 -4.82
C PRO A 201 13.94 -16.49 -5.83
N GLN A 202 13.37 -17.70 -5.87
CA GLN A 202 12.25 -17.98 -6.76
C GLN A 202 10.98 -17.20 -6.35
N LEU A 203 10.79 -16.96 -5.05
CA LEU A 203 9.66 -16.17 -4.56
C LEU A 203 9.81 -14.69 -4.93
N ASP A 204 11.04 -14.14 -4.91
CA ASP A 204 11.30 -12.79 -5.42
C ASP A 204 11.01 -12.66 -6.92
N ALA A 205 11.42 -13.67 -7.71
CA ALA A 205 11.11 -13.72 -9.14
C ALA A 205 9.59 -13.78 -9.38
N LEU A 206 8.86 -14.56 -8.58
CA LEU A 206 7.40 -14.64 -8.65
C LEU A 206 6.77 -13.28 -8.29
N ARG A 207 7.19 -12.64 -7.19
CA ARG A 207 6.72 -11.29 -6.80
C ARG A 207 6.89 -10.28 -7.94
N LYS A 208 8.06 -10.25 -8.59
CA LYS A 208 8.32 -9.36 -9.74
C LYS A 208 7.43 -9.66 -10.94
N GLN A 209 7.18 -10.94 -11.24
CA GLN A 209 6.22 -11.32 -12.28
C GLN A 209 4.79 -10.89 -11.93
N TRP A 210 4.39 -11.03 -10.66
CA TRP A 210 3.09 -10.60 -10.18
C TRP A 210 2.92 -9.08 -10.35
N LEU A 211 3.91 -8.29 -9.94
CA LEU A 211 3.90 -6.83 -10.11
C LEU A 211 3.71 -6.44 -11.58
N ALA A 212 4.45 -7.07 -12.50
CA ALA A 212 4.34 -6.79 -13.93
C ALA A 212 2.97 -7.20 -14.50
N LEU A 213 2.39 -8.32 -14.04
CA LEU A 213 1.06 -8.74 -14.47
C LEU A 213 -0.03 -7.82 -13.93
N THR A 214 0.08 -7.42 -12.65
CA THR A 214 -0.79 -6.45 -12.00
C THR A 214 -0.71 -5.08 -12.66
N ASP A 215 0.47 -4.64 -13.09
CA ASP A 215 0.63 -3.41 -13.89
C ASP A 215 -0.14 -3.45 -15.20
N ARG A 216 -0.02 -4.57 -15.93
CA ARG A 216 -0.78 -4.77 -17.17
C ARG A 216 -2.28 -4.73 -16.91
N TYR A 217 -2.75 -5.45 -15.88
CA TYR A 217 -4.15 -5.46 -15.48
C TYR A 217 -4.66 -4.05 -15.11
N LEU A 218 -3.95 -3.32 -14.24
CA LEU A 218 -4.30 -1.96 -13.80
C LEU A 218 -4.23 -0.94 -14.95
N SER A 219 -3.45 -1.20 -16.00
CA SER A 219 -3.43 -0.36 -17.21
C SER A 219 -4.59 -0.64 -18.17
N GLY A 220 -5.52 -1.53 -17.82
CA GLY A 220 -6.67 -1.89 -18.65
C GLY A 220 -6.34 -2.86 -19.79
N GLN A 221 -5.15 -3.47 -19.80
CA GLN A 221 -4.84 -4.51 -20.76
C GLN A 221 -5.63 -5.78 -20.45
N ALA A 222 -6.02 -6.50 -21.50
CA ALA A 222 -6.63 -7.81 -21.34
C ALA A 222 -5.63 -8.79 -20.68
N VAL A 223 -5.97 -9.24 -19.47
CA VAL A 223 -5.26 -10.28 -18.73
C VAL A 223 -6.25 -11.40 -18.47
N SER A 224 -5.92 -12.61 -18.92
CA SER A 224 -6.77 -13.79 -18.78
C SER A 224 -6.51 -14.50 -17.45
N GLU A 225 -7.47 -15.31 -16.99
CA GLU A 225 -7.27 -16.16 -15.80
C GLU A 225 -6.08 -17.12 -15.93
N ARG A 226 -5.70 -17.49 -17.16
CA ARG A 226 -4.55 -18.36 -17.44
C ARG A 226 -3.21 -17.68 -17.16
N ASP A 227 -3.14 -16.36 -17.29
CA ASP A 227 -1.91 -15.61 -16.98
C ASP A 227 -1.60 -15.65 -15.47
N TRP A 228 -2.63 -15.87 -14.63
CA TRP A 228 -2.51 -16.00 -13.18
C TRP A 228 -2.19 -17.43 -12.70
N GLU A 229 -2.27 -18.43 -13.58
CA GLU A 229 -2.08 -19.84 -13.24
C GLU A 229 -0.70 -20.16 -12.61
N PRO A 230 0.43 -19.60 -13.08
CA PRO A 230 1.73 -19.86 -12.45
C PRO A 230 1.78 -19.45 -10.96
N PHE A 231 1.09 -18.37 -10.59
CA PHE A 231 1.01 -17.91 -9.20
C PHE A 231 0.20 -18.89 -8.35
N ARG A 232 -0.94 -19.37 -8.84
CA ARG A 232 -1.75 -20.37 -8.12
C ARG A 232 -0.98 -21.68 -7.92
N GLN A 233 -0.27 -22.15 -8.94
CA GLN A 233 0.52 -23.37 -8.86
C GLN A 233 1.66 -23.23 -7.87
N TYR A 234 2.45 -22.15 -7.97
CA TYR A 234 3.57 -21.92 -7.06
C TYR A 234 3.11 -21.76 -5.62
N THR A 235 2.10 -20.93 -5.38
CA THR A 235 1.58 -20.66 -4.02
C THR A 235 0.95 -21.91 -3.41
N SER A 236 0.27 -22.74 -4.19
CA SER A 236 -0.25 -24.04 -3.72
C SER A 236 0.87 -25.01 -3.35
N ALA A 237 1.91 -25.11 -4.17
CA ALA A 237 3.07 -25.95 -3.88
C ALA A 237 3.82 -25.47 -2.63
N TRP A 238 3.99 -24.16 -2.47
CA TRP A 238 4.61 -23.56 -1.28
C TRP A 238 3.85 -23.93 -0.01
N LYS A 239 2.51 -23.80 -0.03
CA LYS A 239 1.66 -24.11 1.13
C LYS A 239 1.70 -25.58 1.54
N ALA A 240 1.97 -26.51 0.60
CA ALA A 240 2.09 -27.92 0.90
C ALA A 240 3.35 -28.26 1.73
N GLU A 241 4.41 -27.46 1.61
CA GLU A 241 5.71 -27.64 2.27
C GLU A 241 6.06 -26.45 3.16
N GLN A 242 5.04 -25.80 3.74
CA GLN A 242 5.19 -24.56 4.47
C GLN A 242 6.10 -24.73 5.71
N ASP A 243 7.15 -23.91 5.77
CA ASP A 243 8.00 -23.76 6.94
C ASP A 243 7.51 -22.57 7.78
N ALA A 244 7.05 -22.84 9.01
CA ALA A 244 6.54 -21.83 9.93
C ALA A 244 7.58 -20.75 10.28
N THR A 245 8.88 -21.05 10.14
CA THR A 245 9.96 -20.08 10.39
C THR A 245 10.15 -19.09 9.24
N GLN A 246 9.33 -19.17 8.19
CA GLN A 246 9.33 -18.30 7.02
C GLN A 246 8.13 -17.36 6.97
N GLU A 247 7.83 -16.70 8.10
CA GLU A 247 6.67 -15.81 8.23
C GLU A 247 6.56 -14.74 7.13
N LEU A 248 7.67 -14.05 6.81
CA LEU A 248 7.67 -13.03 5.75
C LEU A 248 7.34 -13.64 4.38
N GLU A 249 7.97 -14.76 4.05
CA GLU A 249 7.75 -15.47 2.79
C GLU A 249 6.32 -16.05 2.72
N ASN A 250 5.82 -16.62 3.81
CA ASN A 250 4.48 -17.16 3.93
C ASN A 250 3.41 -16.08 3.75
N ALA A 251 3.58 -14.94 4.42
CA ALA A 251 2.67 -13.81 4.28
C ALA A 251 2.66 -13.25 2.84
N LEU A 252 3.82 -13.15 2.18
CA LEU A 252 3.90 -12.77 0.78
C LEU A 252 3.16 -13.78 -0.11
N VAL A 253 3.36 -15.08 0.10
CA VAL A 253 2.66 -16.15 -0.64
C VAL A 253 1.15 -16.07 -0.44
N ASP A 254 0.68 -15.80 0.78
CA ASP A 254 -0.74 -15.63 1.07
C ASP A 254 -1.36 -14.45 0.31
N ILE A 255 -0.68 -13.31 0.27
CA ILE A 255 -1.12 -12.15 -0.51
C ILE A 255 -1.16 -12.48 -2.00
N LEU A 256 -0.09 -13.07 -2.55
CA LEU A 256 -0.01 -13.43 -3.97
C LEU A 256 -1.11 -14.43 -4.35
N ALA A 257 -1.40 -15.42 -3.49
CA ALA A 257 -2.44 -16.42 -3.72
C ALA A 257 -3.83 -15.79 -3.75
N ALA A 258 -4.14 -14.94 -2.76
CA ALA A 258 -5.45 -14.31 -2.62
C ALA A 258 -5.72 -13.24 -3.69
N LEU A 259 -4.67 -12.64 -4.28
CA LEU A 259 -4.77 -11.64 -5.34
C LEU A 259 -4.45 -12.16 -6.75
N SER A 260 -4.54 -13.48 -6.99
CA SER A 260 -4.27 -14.10 -8.31
C SER A 260 -5.39 -15.06 -8.76
N PRO A 261 -6.41 -14.60 -9.52
CA PRO A 261 -6.53 -13.27 -10.11
C PRO A 261 -6.90 -12.20 -9.09
N ALA A 262 -6.70 -10.93 -9.44
CA ALA A 262 -7.08 -9.81 -8.58
C ALA A 262 -8.59 -9.83 -8.31
N PRO A 263 -9.04 -9.98 -7.05
CA PRO A 263 -10.45 -9.96 -6.71
C PRO A 263 -10.99 -8.52 -6.75
N VAL A 264 -12.28 -8.39 -7.04
CA VAL A 264 -13.00 -7.11 -6.89
C VAL A 264 -12.83 -6.56 -5.46
N ALA A 265 -12.77 -5.24 -5.30
CA ALA A 265 -12.47 -4.61 -4.01
C ALA A 265 -13.54 -4.86 -2.92
N ALA A 266 -14.77 -5.23 -3.27
CA ALA A 266 -15.81 -5.63 -2.32
C ALA A 266 -15.77 -7.13 -1.94
N SER A 267 -14.86 -7.92 -2.54
CA SER A 267 -14.77 -9.35 -2.26
C SER A 267 -14.34 -9.62 -0.82
N GLU A 268 -14.96 -10.60 -0.18
CA GLU A 268 -14.59 -11.09 1.16
C GLU A 268 -13.14 -11.61 1.22
N THR A 269 -12.56 -12.01 0.08
CA THR A 269 -11.13 -12.39 0.00
C THR A 269 -10.21 -11.32 0.55
N TRP A 270 -10.58 -10.03 0.45
CA TRP A 270 -9.76 -8.96 1.01
C TRP A 270 -9.64 -9.04 2.54
N GLN A 271 -10.65 -9.56 3.23
CA GLN A 271 -10.61 -9.69 4.69
C GLN A 271 -9.50 -10.65 5.14
N THR A 272 -9.17 -11.66 4.32
CA THR A 272 -8.10 -12.63 4.62
C THR A 272 -6.70 -12.05 4.46
N LEU A 273 -6.57 -10.90 3.79
CA LEU A 273 -5.28 -10.24 3.56
C LEU A 273 -4.80 -9.41 4.75
N ARG A 274 -5.68 -9.15 5.72
CA ARG A 274 -5.34 -8.30 6.87
C ARG A 274 -4.15 -8.85 7.67
N ASP A 275 -4.21 -10.12 8.02
CA ASP A 275 -3.15 -10.74 8.83
C ASP A 275 -1.83 -10.87 8.04
N PRO A 276 -1.80 -11.36 6.78
CA PRO A 276 -0.59 -11.33 5.96
C PRO A 276 0.03 -9.95 5.78
N ILE A 277 -0.77 -8.90 5.54
CA ILE A 277 -0.25 -7.53 5.44
C ILE A 277 0.37 -7.09 6.76
N ASN A 278 -0.31 -7.31 7.89
CA ASN A 278 0.22 -6.97 9.21
C ASN A 278 1.50 -7.74 9.55
N VAL A 279 1.60 -9.02 9.16
CA VAL A 279 2.82 -9.81 9.30
C VAL A 279 3.95 -9.19 8.49
N ILE A 280 3.72 -8.77 7.24
CA ILE A 280 4.74 -8.07 6.44
C ILE A 280 5.20 -6.79 7.15
N LEU A 281 4.28 -5.94 7.61
CA LEU A 281 4.63 -4.69 8.29
C LEU A 281 5.44 -4.95 9.58
N TRP A 282 5.07 -5.98 10.34
CA TRP A 282 5.79 -6.38 11.53
C TRP A 282 7.20 -6.89 11.22
N GLN A 283 7.34 -7.72 10.19
CA GLN A 283 8.62 -8.25 9.73
C GLN A 283 9.53 -7.13 9.20
N ILE A 284 8.97 -6.11 8.52
CA ILE A 284 9.72 -4.91 8.12
C ILE A 284 10.22 -4.16 9.35
N ALA A 285 9.37 -3.92 10.36
CA ALA A 285 9.78 -3.24 11.59
C ALA A 285 10.90 -3.99 12.32
N GLN A 286 10.88 -5.33 12.32
CA GLN A 286 11.96 -6.17 12.85
C GLN A 286 13.26 -6.02 12.03
N ILE A 287 13.18 -6.03 10.70
CA ILE A 287 14.34 -5.83 9.81
C ILE A 287 14.96 -4.45 10.06
N ASP A 288 14.15 -3.40 10.19
CA ASP A 288 14.58 -2.03 10.51
C ASP A 288 15.15 -1.92 11.94
N ALA A 289 14.80 -2.85 12.83
CA ALA A 289 15.42 -3.02 14.14
C ALA A 289 16.72 -3.84 14.09
N GLY A 290 17.19 -4.20 12.90
CA GLY A 290 18.42 -4.97 12.69
C GLY A 290 18.27 -6.46 13.02
N TRP A 291 17.06 -7.02 12.88
CA TRP A 291 16.84 -8.45 13.07
C TRP A 291 17.29 -9.22 11.83
N THR A 292 18.14 -10.21 12.05
CA THR A 292 18.56 -11.18 11.04
C THR A 292 17.44 -12.16 10.71
N PRO A 293 17.50 -12.86 9.57
CA PRO A 293 16.52 -13.91 9.27
C PRO A 293 16.41 -15.00 10.34
N ALA A 294 17.52 -15.33 11.02
CA ALA A 294 17.53 -16.31 12.09
C ALA A 294 16.78 -15.82 13.34
N GLU A 295 16.89 -14.52 13.67
CA GLU A 295 16.18 -13.90 14.79
C GLU A 295 14.68 -13.74 14.48
N ARG A 296 14.32 -13.36 13.25
CA ARG A 296 12.91 -13.29 12.83
C ARG A 296 12.21 -14.66 12.85
N ALA A 297 12.96 -15.74 12.74
CA ALA A 297 12.46 -17.11 12.88
C ALA A 297 12.24 -17.56 14.34
N MET A 298 12.77 -16.83 15.33
CA MET A 298 12.72 -17.25 16.74
C MET A 298 11.31 -17.29 17.34
N PRO A 299 10.37 -16.36 17.02
CA PRO A 299 8.99 -16.47 17.48
C PRO A 299 8.33 -17.79 17.04
N ALA A 300 8.37 -18.13 15.75
CA ALA A 300 7.85 -19.42 15.27
C ALA A 300 8.55 -20.64 15.92
N LYS A 301 9.87 -20.57 16.15
CA LYS A 301 10.59 -21.63 16.87
C LYS A 301 10.14 -21.76 18.32
N ARG A 302 9.86 -20.63 19.00
CA ARG A 302 9.28 -20.60 20.33
C ARG A 302 7.94 -21.33 20.32
N ASP A 303 7.04 -20.96 19.42
CA ASP A 303 5.70 -21.55 19.36
C ASP A 303 5.75 -23.06 19.09
N LEU A 304 6.61 -23.51 18.17
CA LEU A 304 6.84 -24.94 17.91
C LEU A 304 7.44 -25.66 19.12
N TRP A 305 8.36 -25.03 19.85
CA TRP A 305 8.95 -25.61 21.06
C TRP A 305 7.90 -25.76 22.17
N PHE A 306 7.06 -24.73 22.39
CA PHE A 306 5.97 -24.79 23.37
C PHE A 306 4.94 -25.86 23.02
N LYS A 307 4.52 -25.92 21.75
CA LYS A 307 3.63 -26.97 21.25
C LYS A 307 4.20 -28.37 21.48
N ALA A 308 5.49 -28.58 21.22
CA ALA A 308 6.14 -29.85 21.48
C ALA A 308 6.17 -30.20 22.98
N GLN A 309 6.25 -29.22 23.89
CA GLN A 309 6.14 -29.48 25.33
C GLN A 309 4.70 -29.86 25.74
N GLU A 310 3.70 -29.23 25.13
CA GLU A 310 2.29 -29.55 25.34
C GLU A 310 1.94 -30.95 24.84
N ASP A 311 2.41 -31.33 23.65
CA ASP A 311 2.18 -32.66 23.05
C ASP A 311 2.81 -33.80 23.88
N LEU A 312 3.81 -33.50 24.73
CA LEU A 312 4.41 -34.45 25.68
C LEU A 312 3.59 -34.61 26.97
N MET A 313 2.56 -33.80 27.18
CA MET A 313 1.64 -33.96 28.29
C MET A 313 0.51 -34.93 27.93
N SER A 314 -0.05 -35.62 28.94
CA SER A 314 -1.38 -36.23 28.80
C SER A 314 -2.42 -35.16 28.44
N ASP A 315 -3.62 -35.54 27.96
CA ASP A 315 -4.76 -34.68 27.54
C ASP A 315 -5.28 -33.60 28.53
N GLN A 316 -4.53 -33.29 29.59
CA GLN A 316 -4.77 -32.19 30.51
C GLN A 316 -3.97 -30.96 30.09
N ALA A 317 -4.64 -29.81 30.03
CA ALA A 317 -3.99 -28.53 29.80
C ALA A 317 -2.86 -28.28 30.85
N PRO A 318 -1.75 -27.64 30.45
CA PRO A 318 -0.66 -27.34 31.38
C PRO A 318 -1.15 -26.45 32.52
N THR A 319 -0.67 -26.72 33.74
CA THR A 319 -0.87 -25.80 34.87
C THR A 319 -0.07 -24.52 34.64
N ASN A 320 -0.52 -23.40 35.21
CA ASN A 320 0.21 -22.13 35.14
C ASN A 320 1.66 -22.25 35.63
N GLU A 321 1.91 -23.04 36.67
CA GLU A 321 3.26 -23.29 37.18
C GLU A 321 4.16 -23.96 36.13
N LYS A 322 3.62 -24.94 35.41
CA LYS A 322 4.37 -25.66 34.37
C LYS A 322 4.63 -24.79 33.15
N PHE A 323 3.64 -23.99 32.74
CA PHE A 323 3.79 -23.01 31.68
C PHE A 323 4.88 -21.97 32.02
N ASN A 324 4.87 -21.44 33.25
CA ASN A 324 5.88 -20.50 33.72
C ASN A 324 7.29 -21.11 33.76
N ALA A 325 7.41 -22.39 34.13
CA ALA A 325 8.68 -23.11 34.10
C ALA A 325 9.21 -23.26 32.66
N TRP A 326 8.34 -23.54 31.69
CA TRP A 326 8.69 -23.59 30.28
C TRP A 326 9.12 -22.22 29.74
N GLN A 327 8.41 -21.16 30.09
CA GLN A 327 8.78 -19.79 29.73
C GLN A 327 10.15 -19.40 30.28
N THR A 328 10.42 -19.71 31.54
CA THR A 328 11.72 -19.46 32.18
C THR A 328 12.83 -20.20 31.44
N LYS A 329 12.63 -21.50 31.17
CA LYS A 329 13.60 -22.33 30.45
C LYS A 329 13.89 -21.78 29.05
N TRP A 330 12.85 -21.40 28.30
CA TRP A 330 13.03 -20.81 26.96
C TRP A 330 13.83 -19.51 27.02
N GLN A 331 13.53 -18.64 27.99
CA GLN A 331 14.25 -17.37 28.18
C GLN A 331 15.72 -17.60 28.54
N GLU A 332 16.02 -18.56 29.40
CA GLU A 332 17.41 -18.91 29.76
C GLU A 332 18.20 -19.45 28.55
N GLU A 333 17.59 -20.32 27.74
CA GLU A 333 18.21 -20.90 26.55
C GLU A 333 18.39 -19.87 25.42
N ASN A 334 17.62 -18.77 25.43
CA ASN A 334 17.56 -17.78 24.36
C ASN A 334 17.70 -16.33 24.87
N ALA A 335 18.53 -16.13 25.90
CA ALA A 335 18.61 -14.86 26.64
C ALA A 335 18.92 -13.65 25.74
N ASP A 336 19.84 -13.80 24.78
CA ASP A 336 20.20 -12.74 23.84
C ASP A 336 19.01 -12.31 22.96
N PHE A 337 18.24 -13.28 22.47
CA PHE A 337 17.03 -13.00 21.70
C PHE A 337 15.96 -12.36 22.58
N ALA A 338 15.76 -12.86 23.81
CA ALA A 338 14.77 -12.31 24.74
C ALA A 338 15.04 -10.82 25.05
N ALA A 339 16.29 -10.45 25.32
CA ALA A 339 16.67 -9.06 25.54
C ALA A 339 16.42 -8.18 24.30
N LYS A 340 16.70 -8.70 23.10
CA LYS A 340 16.45 -7.99 21.83
C LYS A 340 14.96 -7.86 21.53
N GLU A 341 14.17 -8.88 21.82
CA GLU A 341 12.71 -8.89 21.69
C GLU A 341 12.07 -7.85 22.63
N GLU A 342 12.49 -7.80 23.89
CA GLU A 342 12.02 -6.79 24.85
C GLU A 342 12.33 -5.36 24.37
N ALA A 343 13.57 -5.11 23.92
CA ALA A 343 13.97 -3.81 23.40
C ALA A 343 13.18 -3.42 22.12
N PHE A 344 12.82 -4.40 21.29
CA PHE A 344 11.97 -4.17 20.12
C PHE A 344 10.56 -3.73 20.53
N TYR A 345 9.91 -4.45 21.45
CA TYR A 345 8.55 -4.11 21.92
C TYR A 345 8.46 -2.74 22.60
N GLN A 346 9.53 -2.26 23.24
CA GLN A 346 9.58 -0.90 23.80
C GLN A 346 9.57 0.21 22.73
N THR A 347 9.91 -0.10 21.48
CA THR A 347 10.05 0.89 20.39
C THR A 347 9.14 0.63 19.19
N VAL A 348 8.35 -0.45 19.23
CA VAL A 348 7.64 -0.95 18.04
C VAL A 348 6.59 0.03 17.52
N ASP A 349 5.84 0.70 18.39
CA ASP A 349 4.82 1.67 17.97
C ASP A 349 5.43 2.84 17.19
N ALA A 350 6.59 3.34 17.64
CA ALA A 350 7.31 4.41 16.95
C ALA A 350 7.85 3.93 15.60
N ARG A 351 8.30 2.67 15.50
CA ARG A 351 8.78 2.07 14.25
C ARG A 351 7.66 1.89 13.24
N LEU A 352 6.52 1.35 13.68
CA LEU A 352 5.33 1.21 12.83
C LEU A 352 4.84 2.57 12.33
N ALA A 353 4.83 3.59 13.20
CA ALA A 353 4.47 4.95 12.78
C ALA A 353 5.38 5.50 11.67
N VAL A 354 6.69 5.23 11.71
CA VAL A 354 7.63 5.62 10.64
C VAL A 354 7.35 4.84 9.35
N LEU A 355 7.06 3.54 9.46
CA LEU A 355 6.74 2.68 8.31
C LEU A 355 5.43 3.08 7.62
N GLU A 356 4.45 3.56 8.38
CA GLU A 356 3.13 3.90 7.85
C GLU A 356 3.08 5.22 7.12
N GLN A 357 3.90 6.20 7.51
CA GLN A 357 3.94 7.50 6.84
C GLN A 357 4.07 7.42 5.31
N PRO A 358 5.02 6.68 4.73
CA PRO A 358 5.10 6.53 3.28
C PRO A 358 3.90 5.78 2.69
N LEU A 359 3.33 4.80 3.41
CA LEU A 359 2.16 4.05 2.96
C LEU A 359 0.90 4.92 2.93
N GLN A 360 0.71 5.76 3.94
CA GLN A 360 -0.36 6.76 4.03
C GLN A 360 -0.19 7.82 2.93
N ALA A 361 1.02 8.36 2.77
CA ALA A 361 1.30 9.34 1.73
C ALA A 361 1.06 8.78 0.32
N HIS A 362 1.40 7.51 0.10
CA HIS A 362 1.11 6.83 -1.16
C HIS A 362 -0.41 6.65 -1.36
N LEU A 363 -1.14 6.19 -0.33
CA LEU A 363 -2.60 6.08 -0.38
C LEU A 363 -3.26 7.42 -0.75
N LEU A 364 -2.87 8.51 -0.08
CA LEU A 364 -3.38 9.85 -0.39
C LEU A 364 -3.07 10.26 -1.85
N THR A 365 -1.92 9.84 -2.38
CA THR A 365 -1.55 10.09 -3.78
C THR A 365 -2.43 9.32 -4.75
N LEU A 366 -2.67 8.03 -4.48
CA LEU A 366 -3.58 7.20 -5.28
C LEU A 366 -4.98 7.80 -5.30
N LEU A 367 -5.52 8.21 -4.14
CA LEU A 367 -6.84 8.83 -4.03
C LEU A 367 -6.96 10.15 -4.80
N ARG A 368 -5.93 11.02 -4.74
CA ARG A 368 -5.91 12.25 -5.55
C ARG A 368 -5.97 11.94 -7.04
N GLN A 369 -5.24 10.91 -7.47
CA GLN A 369 -5.10 10.50 -8.86
C GLN A 369 -6.25 9.63 -9.37
N SER A 370 -7.07 9.06 -8.47
CA SER A 370 -8.27 8.31 -8.83
C SER A 370 -9.13 9.09 -9.81
N PRO A 371 -9.60 8.47 -10.90
CA PRO A 371 -10.47 9.13 -11.85
C PRO A 371 -11.82 9.46 -11.21
N ARG A 372 -12.60 10.29 -11.90
CA ARG A 372 -14.03 10.39 -11.59
C ARG A 372 -14.71 9.10 -11.96
N PHE A 373 -15.67 8.70 -11.15
CA PHE A 373 -16.55 7.59 -11.47
C PHE A 373 -17.40 7.93 -12.70
N LEU A 374 -17.48 6.98 -13.62
CA LEU A 374 -18.35 7.03 -14.78
C LEU A 374 -19.35 5.88 -14.66
N PRO A 375 -20.66 6.15 -14.63
CA PRO A 375 -21.69 5.11 -14.62
C PRO A 375 -21.51 4.13 -15.80
N PRO A 376 -21.88 2.85 -15.63
CA PRO A 376 -21.80 1.87 -16.71
C PRO A 376 -22.56 2.27 -17.99
N GLU A 377 -23.62 3.07 -17.84
CA GLU A 377 -24.45 3.58 -18.94
C GLU A 377 -23.74 4.67 -19.78
N ASP A 378 -22.68 5.28 -19.25
CA ASP A 378 -21.94 6.39 -19.89
C ASP A 378 -20.62 5.91 -20.55
N LEU A 379 -20.40 4.59 -20.65
CA LEU A 379 -19.18 3.98 -21.20
C LEU A 379 -19.29 3.54 -22.68
N ASP A 380 -20.40 3.86 -23.35
CA ASP A 380 -20.69 3.52 -24.76
C ASP A 380 -20.10 4.52 -25.78
#